data_AF-H5V6E1-F1
#
_entry.id   AF-H5V6E1-F1
#
_cell.length_a   1.000
_cell.length_b   1.000
_cell.length_c   1.000
_cell.angle_alpha   90.00
_cell.angle_beta   90.00
_cell.angle_gamma   90.00
#
_symmetry.space_group_name_H-M   'P 1'
#
loop_
_entity.id
_entity.type
_entity.pdbx_description
1 polymer ?
#
loop_
_entity_poly.entity_id
_entity_poly.type
_entity_poly.pdbx_seq_one_letter_code
_entity_poly.pdbx_strand_id
1 'polypeptide(L)' 'MSERKNAKKTRNYLVTNQCPKCAKNSEHSFSRVQKGAMLMCPHCSQLFQPVKNNAA' A
#
# COMPACT_ATOMS: atom_id res chain seq x y z
N MET A 1 -34.01 -8.05 12.86
CA MET A 1 -32.53 -8.01 12.87
C MET A 1 -32.04 -8.41 11.49
N SER A 2 -31.97 -7.46 10.56
CA SER A 2 -31.40 -7.70 9.22
C SER A 2 -30.06 -7.00 9.20
N GLU A 3 -29.02 -7.76 9.52
CA GLU A 3 -27.63 -7.30 9.54
C GLU A 3 -27.25 -6.90 8.11
N ARG A 4 -27.44 -5.62 7.84
CA ARG A 4 -26.97 -4.93 6.64
C ARG A 4 -25.50 -5.27 6.51
N LYS A 5 -25.19 -5.85 5.35
CA LYS A 5 -23.90 -6.09 4.70
C LYS A 5 -22.94 -4.88 4.88
N ASN A 6 -22.43 -4.68 6.08
CA ASN A 6 -21.51 -3.60 6.46
C ASN A 6 -20.19 -4.15 6.98
N ALA A 7 -19.81 -5.34 6.50
CA ALA A 7 -18.44 -5.81 6.52
C ALA A 7 -17.66 -5.24 5.31
N LYS A 8 -17.93 -4.00 4.89
CA LYS A 8 -16.91 -3.17 4.23
C LYS A 8 -15.93 -2.76 5.32
N LYS A 9 -15.23 -3.75 5.86
CA LYS A 9 -14.03 -3.60 6.67
C LYS A 9 -13.24 -2.50 6.00
N THR A 10 -12.98 -1.44 6.73
CA THR A 10 -12.17 -0.28 6.39
C THR A 10 -10.83 -0.74 5.79
N ARG A 11 -10.84 -1.15 4.51
CA ARG A 11 -9.63 -1.45 3.76
C ARG A 11 -9.05 -0.10 3.46
N ASN A 12 -8.14 0.33 4.34
CA ASN A 12 -7.39 1.56 4.18
C ASN A 12 -6.87 1.58 2.74
N TYR A 13 -7.37 2.51 1.94
CA TYR A 13 -7.05 2.60 0.51
C TYR A 13 -5.58 2.92 0.31
N LEU A 14 -4.93 3.46 1.35
CA LEU A 14 -3.49 3.63 1.48
C LEU A 14 -2.91 2.59 2.45
N VAL A 15 -1.77 2.02 2.08
CA VAL A 15 -0.93 1.22 2.95
C VAL A 15 0.43 1.88 3.10
N THR A 16 0.97 1.77 4.31
CA THR A 16 2.31 2.22 4.61
C THR A 16 3.30 1.17 4.15
N ASN A 17 4.25 1.57 3.32
CA ASN A 17 5.39 0.75 2.95
C ASN A 17 6.69 1.55 3.07
N GLN A 18 7.75 0.87 3.48
CA GLN A 18 9.06 1.49 3.63
C GLN A 18 9.73 1.62 2.26
N CYS A 19 10.24 2.81 1.94
CA CYS A 19 11.01 3.00 0.72
C CYS A 19 12.38 2.31 0.85
N PRO A 20 12.78 1.45 -0.10
CA PRO A 20 14.07 0.75 -0.04
C PRO A 20 15.27 1.68 -0.27
N LYS A 21 15.03 2.93 -0.69
CA LYS A 21 16.09 3.90 -1.00
C LYS A 21 16.42 4.84 0.16
N CYS A 22 15.40 5.29 0.88
CA CYS A 22 15.56 6.26 1.97
C CYS A 22 15.11 5.72 3.33
N ALA A 23 14.66 4.46 3.42
CA ALA A 23 14.15 3.80 4.62
C ALA A 23 12.99 4.53 5.32
N LYS A 24 12.39 5.54 4.67
CA LYS A 24 11.25 6.29 5.19
C LYS A 24 9.95 5.59 4.82
N ASN A 25 8.98 5.69 5.73
CA ASN A 25 7.63 5.22 5.51
C ASN A 25 6.91 6.13 4.52
N SER A 26 6.24 5.52 3.54
CA SER A 26 5.44 6.19 2.53
C SER A 26 4.09 5.52 2.41
N GLU A 27 3.02 6.30 2.30
CA GLU A 27 1.68 5.79 2.05
C GLU A 27 1.39 5.71 0.56
N HIS A 28 1.00 4.52 0.11
CA HIS A 28 0.67 4.26 -1.28
C HIS A 28 -0.63 3.47 -1.40
N SER A 29 -1.32 3.61 -2.54
CA SER A 29 -2.58 2.93 -2.75
C SER A 29 -2.40 1.41 -2.66
N PHE A 30 -3.22 0.73 -1.84
CA PHE A 30 -3.17 -0.72 -1.65
C PHE A 30 -3.18 -1.47 -2.99
N SER A 31 -4.07 -1.10 -3.91
CA SER A 31 -4.16 -1.73 -5.23
C SER A 31 -2.90 -1.55 -6.08
N ARG A 32 -2.18 -0.43 -5.94
CA ARG A 32 -0.91 -0.20 -6.64
C ARG A 32 0.21 -1.05 -6.02
N VAL A 33 0.24 -1.11 -4.69
CA VAL A 33 1.18 -1.94 -3.92
C VAL A 33 0.98 -3.42 -4.24
N GLN A 34 -0.25 -3.92 -4.18
CA GLN A 34 -0.61 -5.31 -4.46
C GLN A 34 -0.28 -5.72 -5.90
N LYS A 35 -0.51 -4.84 -6.88
CA LYS A 35 -0.16 -5.10 -8.28
C LYS A 35 1.36 -5.04 -8.54
N GLY A 36 2.17 -4.58 -7.59
CA GLY A 36 3.60 -4.37 -7.78
C GLY A 36 3.91 -3.24 -8.77
N ALA A 37 3.05 -2.22 -8.84
CA ALA A 37 3.29 -1.07 -9.70
C ALA A 37 4.52 -0.27 -9.23
N MET A 38 5.16 0.47 -10.13
CA MET A 38 6.18 1.44 -9.72
C MET A 38 5.54 2.56 -8.89
N LEU A 39 6.13 2.84 -7.73
CA LEU A 39 5.72 3.87 -6.79
C LEU A 39 6.81 4.92 -6.69
N MET A 40 6.42 6.19 -6.58
CA MET A 40 7.35 7.29 -6.34
C MET A 40 7.37 7.60 -4.84
N CYS A 41 8.53 7.52 -4.20
CA CYS A 41 8.64 7.92 -2.81
C CYS A 41 8.51 9.45 -2.67
N PRO A 42 7.63 9.99 -1.80
CA PRO A 42 7.48 11.42 -1.59
C PRO A 42 8.69 12.07 -0.89
N HIS A 43 9.54 11.25 -0.25
CA HIS A 43 10.67 11.75 0.53
C HIS A 43 11.97 11.87 -0.26
N CYS A 44 12.19 11.00 -1.24
CA CYS A 44 13.40 11.03 -2.06
C CYS A 44 13.11 11.19 -3.55
N SER A 45 11.83 11.27 -3.94
CA SER A 45 11.36 11.37 -5.33
C SER A 45 11.82 10.24 -6.24
N GLN A 46 12.37 9.15 -5.68
CA GLN A 46 12.83 8.01 -6.42
C GLN A 46 11.71 7.00 -6.65
N LEU A 47 11.73 6.38 -7.83
CA LEU A 47 10.84 5.30 -8.19
C LEU A 47 11.35 3.98 -7.61
N PHE A 48 10.44 3.17 -7.08
CA PHE A 48 10.74 1.83 -6.57
C PHE A 48 9.55 0.90 -6.78
N GLN A 49 9.82 -0.40 -6.76
CA GLN A 49 8.76 -1.42 -6.73
C GLN A 49 8.50 -1.83 -5.28
N PRO A 50 7.24 -1.83 -4.83
CA PRO A 50 6.89 -2.29 -3.49
C PRO A 50 7.16 -3.79 -3.39
N VAL A 51 7.74 -4.22 -2.27
CA VAL A 51 7.98 -5.63 -2.00
C VAL A 51 6.62 -6.32 -1.89
N LYS A 52 6.35 -7.26 -2.79
CA LYS A 52 5.16 -8.10 -2.72
C LYS A 52 5.36 -9.05 -1.54
N ASN A 53 4.85 -8.69 -0.37
CA ASN A 53 4.60 -9.69 0.65
C ASN A 53 3.41 -10.52 0.13
N ASN A 54 3.72 -11.53 -0.69
CA ASN A 54 2.81 -12.63 -0.93
C ASN A 54 2.61 -13.30 0.43
N ALA A 55 1.62 -12.86 1.19
CA ALA A 55 1.05 -13.66 2.25
C ALA A 55 0.39 -14.86 1.55
N ALA A 56 1.19 -15.93 1.41
CA ALA A 56 0.73 -17.28 1.08
C ALA A 56 0.00 -17.88 2.28
#